data_AF-A0A1I0JQ16-F1
#
_entry.id   AF-A0A1I0JQ16-F1
#
_cell.length_a   1.000
_cell.length_b   1.000
_cell.length_c   1.000
_cell.angle_alpha   90.00
_cell.angle_beta   90.00
_cell.angle_gamma   90.00
#
_symmetry.space_group_name_H-M   'P 1'
#
loop_
_entity.id
_entity.type
_entity.pdbx_description
1 polymer ?
#
loop_
_entity_poly.entity_id
_entity_poly.type
_entity_poly.pdbx_seq_one_letter_code
_entity_poly.pdbx_strand_id
1 'polypeptide(L)'
;MTTRTFRVPSAGTPLAVETRLAAACAADHVVDLRGGERPAAVAEWLAGTARFRSFGAVAGRLTASLAFKPVVPGEEFDGLAFVHTVTASTPLP
;
A
#
# COMPACT_ATOMS: atom_id res chain seq x y z
N MET A 1 10.07 26.39 14.90
CA MET A 1 9.32 25.85 13.72
C MET A 1 8.94 24.41 14.02
N THR A 2 7.66 24.12 14.20
CA THR A 2 7.18 22.74 14.35
C THR A 2 7.20 22.09 12.97
N THR A 3 8.18 21.24 12.69
CA THR A 3 8.27 20.52 11.42
C THR A 3 7.02 19.65 11.29
N ARG A 4 6.05 20.07 10.46
CA ARG A 4 4.91 19.22 10.11
C ARG A 4 5.47 18.04 9.32
N THR A 5 5.69 16.91 10.00
CA THR A 5 6.07 15.66 9.35
C THR A 5 5.00 15.32 8.34
N PHE A 6 5.36 15.34 7.06
CA PHE A 6 4.47 14.85 6.01
C PHE A 6 4.19 13.37 6.28
N ARG A 7 2.91 13.05 6.44
CA ARG A 7 2.41 11.67 6.51
C ARG A 7 1.36 11.50 5.43
N VAL A 8 1.45 10.39 4.72
CA VAL A 8 0.39 9.96 3.82
C VAL A 8 -0.71 9.32 4.68
N PRO A 9 -1.94 9.84 4.66
CA PRO A 9 -3.02 9.23 5.43
C PRO A 9 -3.40 7.87 4.85
N SER A 10 -3.88 6.96 5.70
CA SER A 10 -4.47 5.69 5.27
C SER A 10 -5.54 5.93 4.20
N ALA A 11 -5.73 4.99 3.27
CA ALA A 11 -6.74 5.12 2.22
C ALA A 11 -8.17 5.27 2.76
N GLY A 12 -8.43 4.74 3.96
CA GLY A 12 -9.76 4.75 4.57
C GLY A 12 -10.79 3.91 3.80
N THR A 13 -10.35 3.06 2.87
CA THR A 13 -11.21 2.15 2.11
C THR A 13 -10.69 0.72 2.20
N PRO A 14 -11.56 -0.29 2.43
CA PRO A 14 -11.15 -1.69 2.52
C PRO A 14 -10.67 -2.25 1.18
N LEU A 15 -10.92 -1.55 0.07
CA LEU A 15 -10.43 -1.94 -1.27
C LEU A 15 -8.96 -1.58 -1.49
N ALA A 16 -8.37 -0.72 -0.65
CA ALA A 16 -6.97 -0.35 -0.80
C ALA A 16 -6.05 -1.46 -0.30
N VAL A 17 -5.05 -1.79 -1.11
CA VAL A 17 -4.03 -2.80 -0.78
C VAL A 17 -3.38 -2.47 0.57
N GLU A 18 -2.97 -1.21 0.79
CA GLU A 18 -2.32 -0.83 2.05
C GLU A 18 -3.23 -0.98 3.28
N THR A 19 -4.55 -0.79 3.13
CA THR A 19 -5.51 -0.92 4.24
C THR A 19 -5.66 -2.38 4.65
N ARG A 20 -5.68 -3.31 3.67
CA ARG A 20 -5.75 -4.74 3.97
C ARG A 20 -4.47 -5.25 4.64
N LEU A 21 -3.30 -4.82 4.15
CA LEU A 21 -2.01 -5.20 4.74
C LEU A 21 -1.86 -4.67 6.17
N ALA A 22 -2.22 -3.40 6.41
CA ALA A 22 -2.22 -2.82 7.75
C ALA A 22 -3.17 -3.52 8.72
N ALA A 23 -4.33 -3.98 8.24
CA ALA A 23 -5.30 -4.72 9.06
C ALA A 23 -4.83 -6.14 9.40
N ALA A 24 -4.06 -6.79 8.51
CA ALA A 24 -3.51 -8.12 8.74
C ALA A 24 -2.32 -8.08 9.73
N CYS A 25 -1.45 -7.08 9.60
CA CYS A 25 -0.32 -6.87 10.50
C CYS A 25 0.03 -5.38 10.58
N ALA A 26 -0.12 -4.79 11.78
CA ALA A 26 0.19 -3.39 12.05
C ALA A 26 1.70 -3.14 12.29
N ALA A 27 2.56 -3.76 11.47
CA ALA A 27 4.00 -3.63 11.50
C ALA A 27 4.58 -3.80 10.09
N ASP A 28 5.87 -3.54 9.91
CA ASP A 28 6.55 -3.74 8.64
C ASP A 28 6.68 -5.22 8.34
N HIS A 29 6.38 -5.62 7.10
CA HIS A 29 6.43 -7.03 6.71
C HIS A 29 6.56 -7.22 5.20
N VAL A 30 6.95 -8.43 4.80
CA VAL A 30 6.99 -8.84 3.40
C VAL A 30 5.98 -9.97 3.20
N VAL A 31 5.26 -9.94 2.08
CA VAL A 31 4.37 -11.02 1.64
C VAL A 31 4.82 -11.57 0.30
N ASP A 32 4.85 -12.90 0.18
CA ASP A 32 4.96 -13.61 -1.10
C ASP A 32 3.55 -13.90 -1.61
N LEU A 33 3.26 -13.49 -2.85
CA LEU A 33 1.94 -13.65 -3.47
C LEU A 33 1.87 -14.84 -4.44
N ARG A 34 3.02 -15.40 -4.86
CA ARG A 34 3.13 -16.39 -5.94
C ARG A 34 2.49 -17.75 -5.66
N GLY A 35 2.45 -18.18 -4.40
CA GLY A 35 1.94 -19.53 -4.11
C GLY A 35 1.76 -19.86 -2.63
N GLY A 36 1.47 -21.13 -2.36
CA GLY A 36 1.21 -21.66 -1.02
C GLY A 36 -0.28 -21.80 -0.71
N GLU A 37 -0.58 -22.70 0.22
CA GLU A 37 -1.92 -22.88 0.77
C GLU A 37 -2.37 -21.58 1.43
N ARG A 38 -3.55 -21.10 1.04
CA ARG A 38 -4.08 -19.80 1.50
C ARG A 38 -5.59 -19.88 1.69
N PRO A 39 -6.15 -19.11 2.63
CA PRO A 39 -7.59 -19.03 2.80
C PRO A 39 -8.28 -18.56 1.51
N ALA A 40 -9.50 -19.05 1.24
CA ALA A 40 -10.28 -18.66 0.07
C ALA A 40 -10.41 -17.13 -0.09
N ALA A 41 -10.67 -16.42 1.00
CA ALA A 41 -10.76 -14.96 1.01
C ALA A 41 -9.46 -14.23 0.60
N VAL A 42 -8.30 -14.87 0.75
CA VAL A 42 -7.00 -14.34 0.26
C VAL A 42 -6.85 -14.64 -1.22
N ALA A 43 -7.20 -15.85 -1.68
CA ALA A 43 -7.18 -16.20 -3.10
C ALA A 43 -8.12 -15.31 -3.93
N GLU A 44 -9.34 -15.08 -3.45
CA GLU A 44 -10.31 -14.16 -4.07
C GLU A 44 -9.79 -12.73 -4.14
N TRP A 45 -9.16 -12.25 -3.07
CA TRP A 45 -8.57 -10.91 -3.06
C TRP A 45 -7.42 -10.77 -4.07
N LEU A 46 -6.58 -11.80 -4.22
CA LEU A 46 -5.46 -11.77 -5.15
C LEU A 46 -5.90 -11.83 -6.61
N ALA A 47 -7.02 -12.48 -6.91
CA ALA A 47 -7.63 -12.53 -8.24
C ALA A 47 -8.58 -11.35 -8.53
N GLY A 48 -8.97 -10.59 -7.50
CA GLY A 48 -9.92 -9.48 -7.62
C GLY A 48 -9.25 -8.13 -7.84
N THR A 49 -10.02 -7.19 -8.40
CA THR A 49 -9.57 -5.80 -8.55
C THR A 49 -9.51 -5.08 -7.19
N ALA A 50 -8.33 -4.62 -6.82
CA ALA A 50 -8.06 -3.77 -5.67
C ALA A 50 -7.67 -2.35 -6.11
N ARG A 51 -7.60 -1.42 -5.15
CA ARG A 51 -7.02 -0.09 -5.35
C ARG A 51 -5.60 -0.07 -4.83
N PHE A 52 -4.66 0.28 -5.69
CA PHE A 52 -3.25 0.46 -5.31
C PHE A 52 -2.88 1.93 -5.39
N ARG A 53 -2.36 2.45 -4.29
CA ARG A 53 -1.89 3.83 -4.24
C ARG A 53 -0.55 3.93 -4.95
N SER A 54 -0.47 4.83 -5.93
CA SER A 54 0.75 5.06 -6.70
C SER A 54 0.96 6.54 -6.92
N PHE A 55 2.15 7.02 -6.59
CA PHE A 55 2.60 8.38 -6.89
C PHE A 55 3.75 8.30 -7.88
N GLY A 56 3.83 9.28 -8.78
CA GLY A 56 5.05 9.49 -9.57
C GLY A 56 6.15 10.10 -8.72
N ALA A 57 7.00 10.94 -9.32
CA ALA A 57 8.13 11.57 -8.63
C ALA A 57 7.75 12.43 -7.41
N VAL A 58 6.49 12.89 -7.31
CA VAL A 58 6.04 13.79 -6.24
C VAL A 58 4.70 13.34 -5.68
N ALA A 59 4.66 13.11 -4.36
CA ALA A 59 3.42 12.91 -3.61
C ALA A 59 2.91 14.25 -3.08
N GLY A 60 2.00 14.89 -3.82
CA GLY A 60 1.37 16.14 -3.37
C GLY A 60 0.50 15.90 -2.14
N ARG A 61 0.61 16.76 -1.11
CA ARG A 61 -0.07 16.53 0.18
C ARG A 61 -1.59 16.36 0.09
N LEU A 62 -2.23 17.07 -0.83
CA LEU A 62 -3.68 17.02 -1.04
C LEU A 62 -4.10 15.97 -2.08
N THR A 63 -3.22 15.69 -3.05
CA THR A 63 -3.51 14.74 -4.14
C THR A 63 -3.14 13.31 -3.75
N ALA A 64 -2.31 13.14 -2.71
CA ALA A 64 -1.82 11.84 -2.29
C ALA A 64 -2.96 10.90 -1.85
N SER A 65 -4.04 11.43 -1.29
CA SER A 65 -5.21 10.66 -0.90
C SER A 65 -6.07 10.18 -2.08
N LEU A 66 -5.80 10.65 -3.30
CA LEU A 66 -6.60 10.34 -4.49
C LEU A 66 -5.84 9.52 -5.53
N ALA A 67 -4.53 9.36 -5.41
CA ALA A 67 -3.71 8.69 -6.42
C ALA A 67 -3.77 7.16 -6.30
N PHE A 68 -4.93 6.61 -6.66
CA PHE A 68 -5.14 5.17 -6.74
C PHE A 68 -5.28 4.74 -8.20
N LYS A 69 -4.65 3.63 -8.56
CA LYS A 69 -4.93 2.86 -9.77
C LYS A 69 -5.64 1.55 -9.41
N PRO A 70 -6.55 1.04 -10.26
CA PRO A 70 -7.01 -0.34 -10.13
C PRO A 70 -5.83 -1.30 -10.39
N VAL A 71 -5.80 -2.42 -9.67
CA VAL A 71 -4.81 -3.49 -9.86
C VAL A 71 -5.43 -4.85 -9.53
N VAL A 72 -4.98 -5.92 -10.17
CA VAL A 72 -5.19 -7.30 -9.71
C VAL A 72 -3.90 -7.73 -9.00
N PRO A 73 -3.86 -7.79 -7.65
CA PRO A 73 -2.59 -7.92 -6.92
C PRO A 73 -1.78 -9.17 -7.30
N GLY A 74 -2.45 -10.30 -7.55
CA GLY A 74 -1.79 -11.55 -7.94
C GLY A 74 -1.27 -11.58 -9.37
N GLU A 75 -1.66 -10.62 -10.22
CA GLU A 75 -1.14 -10.47 -11.59
C GLU A 75 -0.01 -9.45 -11.66
N GLU A 76 -0.13 -8.34 -10.91
CA GLU A 76 0.84 -7.24 -10.96
C GLU A 76 2.10 -7.51 -10.13
N PHE A 77 1.99 -8.29 -9.05
CA PHE A 77 3.08 -8.44 -8.08
C PHE A 77 3.30 -9.90 -7.69
N ASP A 78 4.57 -10.31 -7.70
CA ASP A 78 5.02 -11.56 -7.08
C ASP A 78 5.09 -11.46 -5.55
N GLY A 79 5.30 -10.26 -5.02
CA GLY A 79 5.48 -10.01 -3.60
C GLY A 79 5.35 -8.53 -3.27
N LEU A 80 5.06 -8.22 -2.01
CA LEU A 80 4.96 -6.83 -1.53
C LEU A 80 5.76 -6.67 -0.25
N ALA A 81 6.51 -5.58 -0.17
CA ALA A 81 7.05 -5.07 1.08
C ALA A 81 6.14 -3.96 1.61
N PHE A 82 5.54 -4.19 2.76
CA PHE A 82 4.68 -3.21 3.43
C PHE A 82 5.49 -2.49 4.51
N VAL A 83 5.48 -1.16 4.44
CA VAL A 83 6.04 -0.28 5.48
C VAL A 83 4.87 0.46 6.12
N HIS A 84 4.62 0.21 7.40
CA HIS A 84 3.42 0.66 8.09
C HIS A 84 3.40 2.18 8.29
N THR A 85 4.56 2.78 8.53
CA THR A 85 4.70 4.23 8.68
C THR A 85 5.86 4.74 7.87
N VAL A 86 5.58 5.68 6.96
CA VAL A 86 6.60 6.36 6.15
C VAL A 86 6.61 7.85 6.46
N THR A 87 7.79 8.46 6.34
CA THR A 87 7.99 9.91 6.42
C THR A 87 8.62 10.43 5.13
N ALA A 88 8.70 11.75 4.97
CA ALA A 88 9.44 12.34 3.86
C ALA A 88 10.90 11.87 3.86
N SER A 89 11.44 11.64 2.66
CA SER A 89 12.86 11.36 2.47
C SER A 89 13.70 12.60 2.83
N THR A 90 14.97 12.37 3.18
CA THR A 90 15.96 13.44 3.36
C THR A 90 16.82 13.51 2.09
N PRO A 91 16.68 14.56 1.26
CA PRO A 91 17.54 14.73 0.09
C PRO A 91 19.00 14.81 0.52
N LEU A 92 19.87 14.12 -0.23
CA LEU A 92 21.31 14.27 -0.08
C LEU A 92 21.76 15.55 -0.82
N PRO A 93 22.79 16.26 -0.30
CA PRO A 93 23.38 17.42 -0.95
C PRO A 93 24.08 17.08 -2.27
#